data_AF-A0A7C4K073-F1
#
_entry.id   AF-A0A7C4K073-F1
#
_cell.length_a   1.000
_cell.length_b   1.000
_cell.length_c   1.000
_cell.angle_alpha   90.00
_cell.angle_beta   90.00
_cell.angle_gamma   90.00
#
_symmetry.space_group_name_H-M   'P 1'
#
loop_
_entity.id
_entity.type
_entity.pdbx_description
1 polymer ?
#
loop_
_entity_poly.entity_id
_entity_poly.type
_entity_poly.pdbx_seq_one_letter_code
_entity_poly.pdbx_strand_id
1 'polypeptide(L)'
;MKNKPLPIFAVVLITVLSINALSAQQKRTNWLQEKNEYTGRWRVGVGGDIVEPTGVDIQFYRLSKICTSQFAINKKIAIGIWAGMEGLFLNSLIDKQNITIWEKGSFRYGIDAKFYIPIVLNPYFGFGIEGGNRTLDNENSFSPDFIARIGIEQKVAGIKLSTRSALNITFFVDGKLNKCLNADFMYIMPGLGLRFHWI
;
A
#
# COMPACT_ATOMS: atom_id res chain seq x y z
N MET A 1 -30.39 9.46 18.86
CA MET A 1 -29.07 9.26 18.24
C MET A 1 -28.86 7.76 18.05
N LYS A 2 -28.79 7.27 16.81
CA LYS A 2 -28.56 5.83 16.54
C LYS A 2 -27.09 5.51 16.82
N ASN A 3 -26.81 4.72 17.85
CA ASN A 3 -25.49 4.17 18.13
C ASN A 3 -25.01 3.37 16.92
N LYS A 4 -24.11 3.94 16.12
CA LYS A 4 -23.48 3.21 15.01
C LYS A 4 -22.57 2.13 15.62
N PRO A 5 -22.76 0.83 15.33
CA PRO A 5 -21.94 -0.26 15.89
C PRO A 5 -20.55 -0.35 15.25
N LEU A 6 -19.97 0.79 14.86
CA LEU A 6 -18.72 0.88 14.11
C LEU A 6 -17.42 0.68 14.93
N PRO A 7 -17.35 0.82 16.28
CA PRO A 7 -16.07 0.69 16.97
C PRO A 7 -15.72 -0.73 17.41
N ILE A 8 -16.69 -1.62 17.67
CA ILE A 8 -16.40 -2.93 18.28
C ILE A 8 -15.80 -3.91 17.26
N PHE A 9 -16.39 -4.01 16.07
CA PHE A 9 -15.88 -4.92 15.02
C PHE A 9 -14.49 -4.52 14.54
N ALA A 10 -14.24 -3.21 14.36
CA ALA A 10 -12.93 -2.70 13.99
C ALA A 10 -11.89 -3.00 15.08
N VAL A 11 -12.21 -2.78 16.35
CA VAL A 11 -11.33 -3.09 17.48
C VAL A 11 -11.05 -4.59 17.57
N VAL A 12 -12.06 -5.45 17.42
CA VAL A 12 -11.87 -6.91 17.43
C VAL A 12 -10.97 -7.34 16.27
N LEU A 13 -11.21 -6.83 15.06
CA LEU A 13 -10.40 -7.15 13.89
C LEU A 13 -8.94 -6.69 14.09
N ILE A 14 -8.72 -5.45 14.53
CA ILE A 14 -7.38 -4.92 14.83
C ILE A 14 -6.70 -5.76 15.92
N THR A 15 -7.43 -6.16 16.95
CA THR A 15 -6.90 -6.97 18.06
C THR A 15 -6.50 -8.36 17.57
N VAL A 16 -7.35 -9.04 16.78
CA VAL A 16 -7.05 -10.35 16.20
C VAL A 16 -5.86 -10.27 15.24
N LEU A 17 -5.81 -9.26 14.38
CA LEU A 17 -4.68 -9.02 13.47
C LEU A 17 -3.39 -8.75 14.24
N SER A 18 -3.46 -7.96 15.31
CA SER A 18 -2.31 -7.63 16.16
C SER A 18 -1.81 -8.87 16.91
N ILE A 19 -2.69 -9.67 17.52
CA ILE A 19 -2.33 -10.90 18.22
C ILE A 19 -1.70 -11.91 17.25
N ASN A 20 -2.27 -12.09 16.06
CA ASN A 20 -1.72 -12.98 15.04
C ASN A 20 -0.35 -12.48 14.55
N ALA A 21 -0.18 -11.17 14.36
CA ALA A 21 1.10 -10.58 13.98
C ALA A 21 2.16 -10.70 15.09
N LEU A 22 1.79 -10.47 16.35
CA LEU A 22 2.65 -10.65 17.53
C LEU A 22 3.08 -12.12 17.69
N SER A 23 2.14 -13.06 17.56
CA SER A 23 2.41 -14.50 17.59
C SER A 23 3.31 -14.94 16.44
N ALA A 24 3.09 -14.42 15.23
CA ALA A 24 3.96 -14.66 14.09
C ALA A 24 5.35 -14.03 14.23
N GLN A 25 5.48 -12.93 14.98
CA GLN A 25 6.77 -12.29 15.29
C GLN A 25 7.55 -13.03 16.38
N GLN A 26 6.86 -13.64 17.36
CA GLN A 26 7.47 -14.46 18.42
C GLN A 26 7.89 -15.84 17.92
N LYS A 27 7.08 -16.49 17.08
CA LYS A 27 7.52 -17.68 16.35
C LYS A 27 8.58 -17.22 15.35
N ARG A 28 9.71 -17.92 15.21
CA ARG A 28 10.75 -17.61 14.21
C ARG A 28 10.30 -17.75 12.73
N THR A 29 9.00 -17.65 12.47
CA THR A 29 8.27 -17.94 11.24
C THR A 29 7.44 -16.74 10.78
N ASN A 30 7.80 -15.52 11.22
CA ASN A 30 7.41 -14.33 10.47
C ASN A 30 8.04 -14.44 9.08
N TRP A 31 7.37 -14.04 8.01
CA TRP A 31 7.78 -14.36 6.63
C TRP A 31 9.09 -13.68 6.18
N LEU A 32 9.70 -12.93 7.09
CA LEU A 32 11.02 -12.33 7.02
C LEU A 32 12.15 -13.22 7.61
N GLN A 33 11.83 -14.37 8.20
CA GLN A 33 12.78 -15.25 8.90
C GLN A 33 12.91 -16.67 8.30
N GLU A 34 12.25 -16.97 7.17
CA GLU A 34 12.57 -18.19 6.40
C GLU A 34 14.00 -18.09 5.83
N LYS A 35 14.93 -18.65 6.62
CA LYS A 35 16.30 -19.12 6.33
C LYS A 35 17.14 -18.26 5.37
N ASN A 36 17.86 -17.31 5.97
CA ASN A 36 19.32 -17.07 5.87
C ASN A 36 20.07 -16.97 4.52
N GLU A 37 19.50 -17.19 3.33
CA GLU A 37 20.27 -17.19 2.08
C GLU A 37 19.84 -16.14 1.04
N TYR A 38 18.72 -15.45 1.24
CA TYR A 38 18.12 -14.58 0.21
C TYR A 38 17.84 -13.13 0.64
N THR A 39 18.36 -12.69 1.79
CA THR A 39 18.32 -11.31 2.27
C THR A 39 19.23 -10.44 1.40
N GLY A 40 18.68 -9.85 0.34
CA GLY A 40 19.44 -8.97 -0.55
C GLY A 40 18.95 -8.95 -2.00
N ARG A 41 18.14 -9.92 -2.43
CA ARG A 41 17.57 -9.93 -3.79
C ARG A 41 16.34 -9.04 -3.88
N TRP A 42 16.17 -8.38 -5.03
CA TRP A 42 14.92 -7.74 -5.40
C TRP A 42 13.87 -8.80 -5.73
N ARG A 43 12.64 -8.55 -5.29
CA ARG A 43 11.48 -9.41 -5.49
C ARG A 43 10.34 -8.58 -6.05
N VAL A 44 9.36 -9.26 -6.65
CA VAL A 44 8.20 -8.62 -7.27
C VAL A 44 6.94 -9.07 -6.55
N GLY A 45 6.11 -8.10 -6.20
CA GLY A 45 4.72 -8.30 -5.83
C GLY A 45 3.80 -7.64 -6.86
N VAL A 46 2.65 -8.24 -7.14
CA VAL A 46 1.61 -7.67 -7.99
C VAL A 46 0.32 -7.64 -7.21
N GLY A 47 -0.40 -6.53 -7.26
CA GLY A 47 -1.62 -6.31 -6.51
C GLY A 47 -2.65 -5.51 -7.28
N GLY A 48 -3.87 -5.54 -6.75
CA GLY A 48 -4.97 -4.72 -7.20
C GLY A 48 -5.50 -3.89 -6.04
N ASP A 49 -5.90 -2.66 -6.34
CA ASP A 49 -6.65 -1.81 -5.42
C ASP A 49 -8.13 -2.19 -5.51
N ILE A 50 -8.76 -2.51 -4.38
CA ILE A 50 -10.17 -2.84 -4.26
C ILE A 50 -11.02 -1.56 -4.29
N VAL A 51 -10.48 -0.45 -3.79
CA VAL A 51 -11.17 0.83 -3.69
C VAL A 51 -11.12 1.59 -5.01
N GLU A 52 -10.07 1.39 -5.81
CA GLU A 52 -10.01 1.81 -7.21
C GLU A 52 -9.73 0.60 -8.11
N PRO A 53 -10.74 -0.17 -8.53
CA PRO A 53 -10.60 -1.52 -9.12
C PRO A 53 -9.93 -1.57 -10.50
N THR A 54 -9.64 -0.43 -11.10
CA THR A 54 -8.81 -0.34 -12.32
C THR A 54 -7.32 -0.18 -11.99
N GLY A 55 -6.99 0.01 -10.71
CA GLY A 55 -5.64 0.22 -10.21
C GLY A 55 -4.85 -1.09 -10.14
N VAL A 56 -3.78 -1.16 -10.91
CA VAL A 56 -2.76 -2.20 -10.83
C VAL A 56 -1.56 -1.64 -10.07
N ASP A 57 -1.09 -2.37 -9.07
CA ASP A 57 0.10 -2.05 -8.27
C ASP A 57 1.16 -3.13 -8.48
N ILE A 58 2.35 -2.72 -8.91
CA ILE A 58 3.53 -3.57 -9.01
C ILE A 58 4.54 -3.06 -7.99
N GLN A 59 5.03 -3.96 -7.15
CA GLN A 59 5.97 -3.63 -6.09
C GLN A 59 7.29 -4.39 -6.27
N PHE A 60 8.36 -3.66 -6.56
CA PHE A 60 9.71 -4.18 -6.45
C PHE A 60 10.20 -3.95 -5.02
N TYR A 61 10.57 -4.99 -4.29
CA TYR A 61 11.01 -4.83 -2.91
C TYR A 61 12.25 -5.63 -2.58
N ARG A 62 12.99 -5.12 -1.60
CA ARG A 62 14.19 -5.73 -1.06
C ARG A 62 14.08 -5.83 0.46
N LEU A 63 14.45 -6.99 0.98
CA LEU A 63 14.53 -7.24 2.41
C LEU A 63 15.99 -7.10 2.86
N SER A 64 16.23 -6.33 3.90
CA SER A 64 17.53 -6.23 4.56
C SER A 64 17.42 -6.64 6.02
N LYS A 65 18.41 -7.40 6.49
CA LYS A 65 18.48 -7.86 7.88
C LYS A 65 19.57 -7.08 8.59
N ILE A 66 19.20 -6.40 9.68
CA ILE A 66 20.14 -5.77 10.60
C ILE A 66 20.21 -6.68 11.82
N CYS A 67 21.37 -7.31 12.01
CA CYS A 67 21.64 -8.12 13.19
C CYS A 67 22.13 -7.20 14.31
N THR A 68 21.39 -7.16 15.42
CA THR A 68 21.89 -6.64 16.70
C THR A 68 22.33 -7.83 17.56
N SER A 69 23.07 -7.58 18.65
CA SER A 69 23.56 -8.63 19.56
C SER A 69 22.46 -9.48 20.19
N GLN A 70 21.22 -9.00 20.20
CA GLN A 70 20.09 -9.64 20.89
C GLN A 70 18.94 -10.06 19.95
N PHE A 71 18.79 -9.41 18.78
CA PHE A 71 17.71 -9.69 17.84
C PHE A 71 18.05 -9.25 16.40
N ALA A 72 17.36 -9.85 15.43
CA ALA A 72 17.46 -9.44 14.02
C ALA A 72 16.22 -8.64 13.60
N ILE A 73 16.46 -7.45 13.05
CA ILE A 73 15.43 -6.57 12.50
C ILE A 73 15.44 -6.71 10.97
N ASN A 74 14.30 -7.04 10.38
CA ASN A 74 14.19 -7.15 8.92
C ASN A 74 13.46 -5.93 8.34
N LYS A 75 14.18 -5.02 7.70
CA LYS A 75 13.60 -3.86 7.01
C LYS A 75 13.19 -4.24 5.58
N LYS A 76 12.08 -3.67 5.11
CA LYS A 76 11.64 -3.75 3.71
C LYS A 76 11.70 -2.35 3.10
N ILE A 77 12.37 -2.23 1.96
CA ILE A 77 12.32 -1.05 1.09
C ILE A 77 11.65 -1.51 -0.20
N ALA A 78 10.74 -0.73 -0.72
CA ALA A 78 10.05 -1.04 -1.95
C ALA A 78 9.96 0.17 -2.88
N ILE A 79 9.91 -0.11 -4.17
CA ILE A 79 9.53 0.80 -5.23
C ILE A 79 8.19 0.30 -5.76
N GLY A 80 7.15 1.10 -5.59
CA GLY A 80 5.83 0.85 -6.15
C GLY A 80 5.70 1.52 -7.51
N ILE A 81 5.09 0.81 -8.46
CA ILE A 81 4.59 1.36 -9.72
C ILE A 81 3.08 1.14 -9.69
N TRP A 82 2.32 2.19 -9.94
CA TRP A 82 0.87 2.13 -9.97
C TRP A 82 0.34 2.69 -11.28
N ALA A 83 -0.73 2.11 -11.81
CA ALA A 83 -1.48 2.66 -12.93
C ALA A 83 -2.97 2.31 -12.80
N GLY A 84 -3.85 3.25 -13.11
CA GLY A 84 -5.30 3.06 -13.00
C GLY A 84 -6.10 4.31 -13.36
N MET A 85 -7.42 4.18 -13.35
CA MET A 85 -8.32 5.33 -13.48
C MET A 85 -8.55 5.97 -12.11
N GLU A 86 -8.55 7.29 -12.06
CA GLU A 86 -8.67 8.06 -10.83
C GLU A 86 -10.13 8.37 -10.49
N GLY A 87 -10.52 8.10 -9.24
CA GLY A 87 -11.78 8.56 -8.69
C GLY A 87 -13.01 7.87 -9.26
N LEU A 88 -12.91 6.64 -9.77
CA LEU A 88 -14.07 5.94 -10.31
C LEU A 88 -15.12 5.66 -9.23
N PHE A 89 -14.65 5.20 -8.07
CA PHE A 89 -15.48 4.83 -6.93
C PHE A 89 -15.48 5.90 -5.83
N LEU A 90 -14.40 6.70 -5.75
CA LEU A 90 -14.23 7.71 -4.73
C LEU A 90 -14.38 9.16 -5.21
N ASN A 91 -15.02 9.42 -6.37
CA ASN A 91 -15.22 10.78 -6.86
C ASN A 91 -15.80 11.74 -5.81
N SER A 92 -16.86 11.33 -5.12
CA SER A 92 -17.53 12.18 -4.13
C SER A 92 -16.65 12.53 -2.93
N LEU A 93 -15.63 11.72 -2.65
CA LEU A 93 -14.65 12.01 -1.60
C LEU A 93 -13.62 13.03 -2.08
N ILE A 94 -13.20 12.95 -3.34
CA ILE A 94 -12.26 13.89 -3.97
C ILE A 94 -12.95 15.25 -4.16
N ASP A 95 -14.20 15.26 -4.65
CA ASP A 95 -15.01 16.48 -4.86
C ASP A 95 -15.17 17.28 -3.55
N LYS A 96 -15.35 16.59 -2.42
CA LYS A 96 -15.50 17.26 -1.10
C LYS A 96 -14.22 17.89 -0.57
N GLN A 97 -13.07 17.49 -1.10
CA GLN A 97 -11.77 17.97 -0.67
C GLN A 97 -11.24 19.11 -1.57
N ASN A 98 -11.93 19.40 -2.69
CA ASN A 98 -11.47 20.34 -3.70
C ASN A 98 -12.55 21.38 -4.00
N ILE A 99 -12.09 22.58 -4.35
CA ILE A 99 -12.95 23.66 -4.86
C ILE A 99 -12.96 23.72 -6.39
N THR A 100 -11.88 23.21 -7.01
CA THR A 100 -11.67 23.12 -8.45
C THR A 100 -12.63 22.11 -9.07
N ILE A 101 -13.27 22.46 -10.18
CA ILE A 101 -14.18 21.55 -10.89
C ILE A 101 -13.32 20.47 -11.54
N TRP A 102 -13.70 19.21 -11.37
CA TRP A 102 -12.91 18.07 -11.84
C TRP A 102 -13.80 17.00 -12.48
N GLU A 103 -13.27 16.33 -13.50
CA GLU A 103 -13.91 15.16 -14.12
C GLU A 103 -13.20 13.85 -13.72
N LYS A 104 -13.97 12.91 -13.18
CA LYS A 104 -13.46 11.58 -12.78
C LYS A 104 -13.06 10.70 -13.96
N GLY A 105 -12.26 9.67 -13.65
CA GLY A 105 -11.98 8.57 -14.57
C GLY A 105 -10.80 8.81 -15.50
N SER A 106 -9.98 9.83 -15.25
CA SER A 106 -8.75 10.00 -16.04
C SER A 106 -7.74 8.88 -15.72
N PHE A 107 -7.04 8.39 -16.73
CA PHE A 107 -5.98 7.40 -16.54
C PHE A 107 -4.72 8.07 -15.96
N ARG A 108 -4.20 7.48 -14.90
CA ARG A 108 -3.08 7.97 -14.10
C ARG A 108 -2.07 6.84 -13.91
N TYR A 109 -0.81 7.20 -13.76
CA TYR A 109 0.26 6.28 -13.44
C TYR A 109 1.32 6.97 -12.58
N GLY A 110 2.08 6.21 -11.81
CA GLY A 110 3.11 6.78 -10.97
C GLY A 110 4.08 5.78 -10.40
N ILE A 111 5.07 6.33 -9.71
CA ILE A 111 6.13 5.60 -9.04
C ILE A 111 6.34 6.19 -7.65
N ASP A 112 6.47 5.31 -6.65
CA ASP A 112 6.73 5.71 -5.28
C ASP A 112 7.78 4.82 -4.62
N ALA A 113 8.48 5.37 -3.63
CA ALA A 113 9.35 4.64 -2.73
C ALA A 113 8.62 4.44 -1.39
N LYS A 114 8.53 3.19 -0.91
CA LYS A 114 7.91 2.81 0.36
C LYS A 114 8.97 2.27 1.32
N PHE A 115 8.92 2.75 2.56
CA PHE A 115 9.81 2.36 3.65
C PHE A 115 9.00 1.73 4.76
N TYR A 116 9.28 0.46 5.05
CA TYR A 116 8.54 -0.31 6.04
C TYR A 116 9.27 -0.30 7.37
N ILE A 117 8.50 -0.01 8.42
CA ILE A 117 8.94 -0.09 9.80
C ILE A 117 8.67 -1.53 10.29
N PRO A 118 9.70 -2.23 10.78
CA PRO A 118 9.63 -3.65 11.11
C PRO A 118 9.03 -3.89 12.51
N ILE A 119 7.81 -3.39 12.70
CA ILE A 119 6.98 -3.58 13.89
C ILE A 119 5.67 -4.28 13.50
N VAL A 120 4.85 -4.60 14.50
CA VAL A 120 3.55 -5.26 14.35
C VAL A 120 2.71 -4.51 13.29
N LEU A 121 2.06 -5.26 12.38
CA LEU A 121 1.29 -4.79 11.21
C LEU A 121 2.12 -4.23 10.02
N ASN A 122 3.45 -4.24 10.10
CA ASN A 122 4.39 -3.68 9.12
C ASN A 122 3.93 -2.32 8.55
N PRO A 123 3.82 -1.28 9.39
CA PRO A 123 3.48 0.05 8.92
C PRO A 123 4.55 0.55 7.95
N TYR A 124 4.13 1.35 6.98
CA TYR A 124 5.00 1.98 6.02
C TYR A 124 4.61 3.43 5.79
N PHE A 125 5.59 4.20 5.35
CA PHE A 125 5.38 5.49 4.71
C PHE A 125 6.05 5.48 3.34
N GLY A 126 5.55 6.31 2.43
CA GLY A 126 6.14 6.42 1.11
C GLY A 126 5.91 7.77 0.47
N PHE A 127 6.68 8.04 -0.57
CA PHE A 127 6.60 9.27 -1.35
C PHE A 127 6.97 8.99 -2.80
N GLY A 128 6.45 9.80 -3.70
CA GLY A 128 6.61 9.57 -5.13
C GLY A 128 5.95 10.63 -5.98
N ILE A 129 5.75 10.28 -7.24
CA ILE A 129 5.08 11.11 -8.23
C ILE A 129 4.05 10.28 -8.99
N GLU A 130 2.91 10.89 -9.29
CA GLU A 130 1.89 10.37 -10.19
C GLU A 130 1.64 11.40 -11.31
N GLY A 131 1.15 10.95 -12.45
CA GLY A 131 0.90 11.79 -13.61
C GLY A 131 -0.07 11.15 -14.59
N GLY A 132 -0.57 11.97 -15.50
CA GLY A 132 -1.61 11.61 -16.45
C GLY A 132 -2.42 12.84 -16.82
N ASN A 133 -3.31 12.68 -17.80
CA ASN A 133 -4.24 13.75 -18.14
C ASN A 133 -5.30 13.88 -17.05
N ARG A 134 -5.79 15.08 -16.79
CA ARG A 134 -6.91 15.38 -15.90
C ARG A 134 -7.67 16.57 -16.47
N THR A 135 -9.00 16.51 -16.46
CA THR A 135 -9.83 17.68 -16.75
C THR A 135 -10.07 18.44 -15.45
N LEU A 136 -9.54 19.67 -15.36
CA LEU A 136 -9.75 20.59 -14.25
C LEU A 136 -10.31 21.91 -14.82
N ASP A 137 -11.37 22.44 -14.22
CA ASP A 137 -12.08 23.66 -14.67
C ASP A 137 -12.41 23.66 -16.18
N ASN A 138 -12.80 22.48 -16.70
CA ASN A 138 -13.08 22.21 -18.12
C ASN A 138 -11.86 22.24 -19.05
N GLU A 139 -10.65 22.34 -18.53
CA GLU A 139 -9.41 22.21 -19.29
C GLU A 139 -8.77 20.85 -19.08
N ASN A 140 -8.56 20.11 -20.17
CA ASN A 140 -7.87 18.82 -20.14
C ASN A 140 -6.37 19.02 -20.38
N SER A 141 -5.57 18.72 -19.37
CA SER A 141 -4.13 18.91 -19.41
C SER A 141 -3.38 17.82 -18.66
N PHE A 142 -2.09 17.65 -18.95
CA PHE A 142 -1.23 16.78 -18.16
C PHE A 142 -1.02 17.39 -16.77
N SER A 143 -1.36 16.62 -15.72
CA SER A 143 -1.37 17.10 -14.34
C SER A 143 -0.42 16.25 -13.47
N PRO A 144 0.84 16.65 -13.25
CA PRO A 144 1.73 15.90 -12.36
C PRO A 144 1.35 16.14 -10.90
N ASP A 145 1.37 15.07 -10.09
CA ASP A 145 1.12 15.12 -8.66
C ASP A 145 2.36 14.66 -7.88
N PHE A 146 2.63 15.32 -6.76
CA PHE A 146 3.39 14.70 -5.68
C PHE A 146 2.47 13.79 -4.87
N ILE A 147 2.98 12.61 -4.51
CA ILE A 147 2.25 11.67 -3.66
C ILE A 147 2.98 11.38 -2.37
N ALA A 148 2.21 11.24 -1.29
CA ALA A 148 2.67 10.73 -0.01
C ALA A 148 1.72 9.64 0.48
N ARG A 149 2.26 8.58 1.06
CA ARG A 149 1.49 7.42 1.53
C ARG A 149 1.83 7.10 2.97
N ILE A 150 0.82 6.70 3.74
CA ILE A 150 0.99 6.04 5.03
C ILE A 150 0.04 4.85 5.10
N GLY A 151 0.53 3.70 5.50
CA GLY A 151 -0.27 2.49 5.50
C GLY A 151 0.30 1.36 6.31
N ILE A 152 -0.37 0.22 6.25
CA ILE A 152 0.01 -1.05 6.84
C ILE A 152 -0.08 -2.15 5.79
N GLU A 153 0.80 -3.14 5.85
CA GLU A 153 0.74 -4.32 4.99
C GLU A 153 0.96 -5.59 5.83
N GLN A 154 0.00 -6.50 5.77
CA GLN A 154 0.05 -7.73 6.55
C GLN A 154 -0.19 -8.92 5.64
N LYS A 155 0.62 -9.98 5.73
CA LYS A 155 0.27 -11.23 5.03
C LYS A 155 -0.89 -11.94 5.72
N VAL A 156 -1.78 -12.42 4.87
CA VAL A 156 -3.00 -13.10 5.24
C VAL A 156 -2.91 -14.59 4.92
N ALA A 157 -2.14 -14.97 3.89
CA ALA A 157 -1.92 -16.37 3.51
C ALA A 157 -0.54 -16.59 2.87
N GLY A 158 -0.04 -17.83 2.95
CA GLY A 158 1.19 -18.25 2.28
C GLY A 158 1.06 -19.68 1.78
N ILE A 159 1.33 -19.89 0.50
CA ILE A 159 1.21 -21.18 -0.18
C ILE A 159 2.61 -21.58 -0.66
N LYS A 160 3.09 -22.74 -0.24
CA LYS A 160 4.33 -23.31 -0.79
C LYS A 160 4.03 -23.83 -2.20
N LEU A 161 4.76 -23.34 -3.19
CA LEU A 161 4.63 -23.77 -4.58
C LEU A 161 5.63 -24.90 -4.90
N SER A 162 6.79 -24.90 -4.25
CA SER A 162 7.80 -25.95 -4.38
C SER A 162 8.67 -26.04 -3.11
N THR A 163 9.75 -26.83 -3.17
CA THR A 163 10.78 -26.85 -2.11
C THR A 163 11.57 -25.54 -2.01
N ARG A 164 11.54 -24.69 -3.04
CA ARG A 164 12.31 -23.44 -3.12
C ARG A 164 11.47 -22.20 -3.38
N SER A 165 10.16 -22.35 -3.60
CA SER A 165 9.29 -21.22 -3.92
C SER A 165 8.01 -21.19 -3.12
N ALA A 166 7.53 -19.98 -2.84
CA ALA A 166 6.29 -19.73 -2.14
C ALA A 166 5.56 -18.49 -2.70
N LEU A 167 4.24 -18.56 -2.70
CA LEU A 167 3.36 -17.42 -2.94
C LEU A 167 2.87 -16.88 -1.60
N ASN A 168 3.12 -15.60 -1.36
CA ASN A 168 2.60 -14.89 -0.20
C ASN A 168 1.51 -13.92 -0.62
N ILE A 169 0.37 -13.98 0.06
CA ILE A 169 -0.76 -13.08 -0.15
C ILE A 169 -0.78 -12.09 1.00
N THR A 170 -0.73 -10.81 0.67
CA THR A 170 -0.79 -9.70 1.61
C THR A 170 -2.02 -8.86 1.37
N PHE A 171 -2.50 -8.27 2.44
CA PHE A 171 -3.51 -7.24 2.45
C PHE A 171 -2.85 -5.92 2.87
N PHE A 172 -3.18 -4.84 2.19
CA PHE A 172 -2.71 -3.51 2.53
C PHE A 172 -3.87 -2.54 2.71
N VAL A 173 -3.68 -1.60 3.61
CA VAL A 173 -4.56 -0.44 3.84
C VAL A 173 -3.65 0.78 3.88
N ASP A 174 -3.94 1.80 3.08
CA ASP A 174 -3.21 3.07 3.15
C ASP A 174 -4.09 4.30 2.97
N GLY A 175 -3.56 5.45 3.38
CA GLY A 175 -4.02 6.75 2.94
C GLY A 175 -2.98 7.31 1.99
N LYS A 176 -3.42 7.65 0.77
CA LYS A 176 -2.62 8.31 -0.26
C LYS A 176 -3.02 9.77 -0.36
N LEU A 177 -2.11 10.68 -0.06
CA LEU A 177 -2.22 12.09 -0.41
C LEU A 177 -1.75 12.27 -1.85
N ASN A 178 -2.58 12.91 -2.67
CA ASN A 178 -2.21 13.44 -3.98
C ASN A 178 -2.28 14.95 -3.92
N LYS A 179 -1.20 15.63 -4.32
CA LYS A 179 -1.18 17.07 -4.50
C LYS A 179 -0.72 17.40 -5.91
N CYS A 180 -1.59 18.01 -6.69
CA CYS A 180 -1.26 18.49 -8.02
C CYS A 180 -0.20 19.59 -7.94
N LEU A 181 0.79 19.54 -8.82
CA LEU A 181 1.92 20.46 -8.81
C LEU A 181 1.65 21.72 -9.63
N ASN A 182 0.69 21.68 -10.56
CA ASN A 182 0.37 22.77 -11.48
C ASN A 182 -1.06 23.33 -11.30
N ALA A 183 -1.83 22.83 -10.34
CA ALA A 183 -3.18 23.30 -10.04
C ALA A 183 -3.44 23.26 -8.53
N ASP A 184 -4.40 24.07 -8.04
CA ASP A 184 -4.90 23.97 -6.67
C ASP A 184 -5.88 22.79 -6.56
N PHE A 185 -5.32 21.58 -6.60
CA PHE A 185 -6.06 20.33 -6.55
C PHE A 185 -5.31 19.33 -5.67
N MET A 186 -5.96 18.87 -4.60
CA MET A 186 -5.38 18.00 -3.60
C MET A 186 -6.45 17.13 -2.96
N TYR A 187 -6.12 15.87 -2.69
CA TYR A 187 -7.03 14.98 -1.97
C TYR A 187 -6.27 13.88 -1.25
N ILE A 188 -6.89 13.36 -0.20
CA ILE A 188 -6.48 12.12 0.46
C ILE A 188 -7.45 11.02 0.03
N MET A 189 -6.90 9.93 -0.51
CA MET A 189 -7.64 8.77 -0.95
C MET A 189 -7.28 7.56 -0.08
N PRO A 190 -8.26 6.90 0.58
CA PRO A 190 -8.01 5.61 1.21
C PRO A 190 -7.78 4.56 0.11
N GLY A 191 -6.70 3.79 0.25
CA GLY A 191 -6.40 2.62 -0.56
C GLY A 191 -6.59 1.34 0.24
N LEU A 192 -7.09 0.30 -0.42
CA LEU A 192 -7.25 -1.02 0.15
C LEU A 192 -6.99 -2.06 -0.91
N GLY A 193 -6.20 -3.09 -0.64
CA GLY A 193 -6.02 -4.11 -1.66
C GLY A 193 -5.32 -5.35 -1.21
N LEU A 194 -5.16 -6.25 -2.19
CA LEU A 194 -4.40 -7.47 -2.05
C LEU A 194 -3.16 -7.41 -2.94
N ARG A 195 -2.05 -7.93 -2.44
CA ARG A 195 -0.81 -8.06 -3.19
C ARG A 195 -0.24 -9.46 -3.04
N PHE A 196 0.14 -10.05 -4.17
CA PHE A 196 0.67 -11.38 -4.35
C PHE A 196 2.18 -11.27 -4.56
N HIS A 197 2.96 -11.92 -3.70
CA HIS A 197 4.42 -11.86 -3.70
C HIS A 197 4.99 -13.24 -4.00
N TRP A 198 5.74 -13.36 -5.08
CA TRP A 198 6.48 -14.58 -5.40
C TRP A 198 7.86 -14.55 -4.76
N ILE A 199 8.20 -15.62 -4.03
CA ILE A 199 9.45 -15.81 -3.30
C ILE A 199 10.11 -17.09 -3.77
#